data_AF-A0A536V1R0-F1
#
_entry.id   AF-A0A536V1R0-F1
#
_cell.length_a   1.000
_cell.length_b   1.000
_cell.length_c   1.000
_cell.angle_alpha   90.00
_cell.angle_beta   90.00
_cell.angle_gamma   90.00
#
_symmetry.space_group_name_H-M   'P 1'
#
loop_
_entity.id
_entity.type
_entity.pdbx_description
1 polymer ?
#
loop_
_entity_poly.entity_id
_entity_poly.type
_entity_poly.pdbx_seq_one_letter_code
_entity_poly.pdbx_strand_id
1 'polypeptide(L)'
;MGFSQIGVAGVDLGDAEPGLLAWLEQGFHGTMGYMALHGLKRARPAELVPGTVSVITARMDYLPRDLGAGWQAIEWARLQDPQQATVSLYARGRDYHKVLRARLQQLADRMAEAVGPFG
;
A
#
# COMPACT_ATOMS: atom_id res chain seq x y z
N MET A 1 -7.20 -8.72 13.66
CA MET A 1 -6.88 -7.93 12.45
C MET A 1 -5.61 -8.41 11.74
N GLY A 2 -4.55 -8.82 12.45
CA GLY A 2 -3.41 -9.52 11.82
C GLY A 2 -2.46 -8.63 11.02
N PHE A 3 -2.33 -7.36 11.42
CA PHE A 3 -1.28 -6.46 10.95
C PHE A 3 0.03 -6.79 11.68
N SER A 4 1.14 -6.80 10.94
CA SER A 4 2.48 -7.04 11.49
C SER A 4 3.10 -5.77 12.09
N GLN A 5 2.64 -4.59 11.67
CA GLN A 5 3.08 -3.30 12.19
C GLN A 5 2.01 -2.22 11.95
N ILE A 6 1.94 -1.26 12.87
CA ILE A 6 1.21 0.01 12.71
C ILE A 6 2.20 1.16 12.94
N GLY A 7 2.08 2.21 12.14
CA GLY A 7 2.79 3.49 12.34
C GLY A 7 1.81 4.66 12.23
N VAL A 8 2.12 5.75 12.92
CA VAL A 8 1.38 7.02 12.84
C VAL A 8 2.35 8.11 12.41
N ALA A 9 1.98 8.87 11.40
CA ALA A 9 2.79 9.96 10.86
C ALA A 9 1.95 11.23 10.70
N GLY A 10 2.65 12.37 10.69
CA GLY A 10 2.06 13.66 10.30
C GLY A 10 1.69 13.70 8.82
N VAL A 11 1.10 14.81 8.40
CA VAL A 11 0.53 15.00 7.05
C VAL A 11 1.30 16.00 6.19
N ASP A 12 2.40 16.54 6.71
CA ASP A 12 3.28 17.43 5.95
C ASP A 12 4.11 16.62 4.96
N LEU A 13 3.89 16.88 3.68
CA LEU A 13 4.57 16.24 2.55
C LEU A 13 5.25 17.29 1.66
N GLY A 14 5.51 18.50 2.18
CA GLY A 14 6.12 19.59 1.42
C GLY A 14 7.44 19.21 0.74
N ASP A 15 8.26 18.40 1.41
CA ASP A 15 9.54 17.92 0.85
C ASP A 15 9.37 16.87 -0.26
N ALA A 16 8.25 16.15 -0.28
CA ALA A 16 7.97 15.08 -1.25
C ALA A 16 7.22 15.60 -2.49
N GLU A 17 6.44 16.68 -2.36
CA GLU A 17 5.63 17.24 -3.44
C GLU A 17 6.45 17.60 -4.70
N PRO A 18 7.61 18.30 -4.60
CA PRO A 18 8.42 18.63 -5.78
C PRO A 18 8.93 17.39 -6.52
N GLY A 19 9.32 16.34 -5.79
CA GLY A 19 9.77 15.08 -6.38
C GLY A 19 8.66 14.36 -7.14
N LEU A 20 7.43 14.37 -6.59
CA LEU A 20 6.26 13.82 -7.27
C LEU A 20 5.94 14.59 -8.56
N LEU A 21 5.97 15.92 -8.52
CA LEU A 21 5.72 16.76 -9.69
C LEU A 21 6.74 16.50 -10.81
N ALA A 22 8.04 16.53 -10.47
CA ALA A 22 9.09 16.26 -11.44
C ALA A 22 8.97 14.84 -12.05
N TRP A 23 8.56 13.85 -11.25
CA TRP A 23 8.34 12.49 -11.72
C TRP A 23 7.13 12.38 -12.67
N LEU A 24 6.06 13.13 -12.42
CA LEU A 24 4.88 13.19 -13.29
C LEU A 24 5.20 13.89 -14.62
N GLU A 25 5.91 15.02 -14.58
CA GLU A 25 6.34 15.80 -15.74
C GLU A 25 7.24 14.98 -16.68
N GLN A 26 8.10 14.12 -16.13
CA GLN A 26 8.96 13.21 -16.89
C GLN A 26 8.21 12.00 -17.47
N GLY A 27 6.91 11.86 -17.23
CA GLY A 27 6.13 10.74 -17.77
C GLY A 27 6.43 9.39 -17.10
N PHE A 28 7.09 9.38 -15.94
CA PHE A 28 7.50 8.14 -15.27
C PHE A 28 6.35 7.31 -14.69
N HIS A 29 5.12 7.82 -14.76
CA HIS A 29 3.90 7.09 -14.44
C HIS A 29 3.47 6.07 -15.50
N GLY A 30 4.10 6.05 -16.67
CA GLY A 30 3.80 5.09 -17.73
C GLY A 30 2.32 5.13 -18.11
N THR A 31 1.63 4.00 -18.00
CA THR A 31 0.19 3.90 -18.31
C THR A 31 -0.74 4.20 -17.12
N MET A 32 -0.18 4.55 -15.95
CA MET A 32 -0.96 4.86 -14.74
C MET A 32 -1.56 6.27 -14.80
N GLY A 33 -2.45 6.54 -15.77
CA GLY A 33 -3.02 7.88 -15.99
C GLY A 33 -3.69 8.49 -14.75
N TYR A 34 -4.21 7.66 -13.84
CA TYR A 34 -4.76 8.10 -12.56
C TYR A 34 -3.73 8.80 -11.64
N MET A 35 -2.43 8.57 -11.86
CA MET A 35 -1.36 9.26 -11.12
C MET A 35 -1.33 10.74 -11.46
N ALA A 36 -1.49 11.10 -12.73
CA ALA A 36 -1.56 12.49 -13.19
C ALA A 36 -2.96 13.10 -12.95
N LEU A 37 -4.03 12.35 -13.19
CA LEU A 37 -5.42 12.85 -13.10
C LEU A 37 -5.81 13.33 -11.70
N HIS A 38 -5.26 12.73 -10.65
CA HIS A 38 -5.61 13.10 -9.27
C HIS A 38 -4.79 14.30 -8.74
N GLY A 39 -3.95 14.91 -9.58
CA GLY A 39 -3.16 16.09 -9.22
C GLY A 39 -2.40 15.91 -7.92
N LEU A 40 -2.52 16.90 -7.03
CA LEU A 40 -1.76 16.98 -5.79
C LEU A 40 -2.46 16.38 -4.56
N LYS A 41 -3.62 15.72 -4.72
CA LYS A 41 -4.32 15.05 -3.60
C LYS A 41 -3.45 14.03 -2.86
N ARG A 42 -2.40 13.50 -3.52
CA ARG A 42 -1.43 12.57 -2.94
C ARG A 42 -0.39 13.24 -2.04
N ALA A 43 -0.08 14.50 -2.32
CA ALA A 43 0.85 15.31 -1.54
C ALA A 43 0.12 16.22 -0.53
N ARG A 44 -1.20 16.36 -0.67
CA ARG A 44 -2.02 17.28 0.15
C ARG A 44 -3.20 16.54 0.77
N PRO A 45 -3.02 15.87 1.92
CA PRO A 45 -4.07 15.06 2.54
C PRO A 45 -5.39 15.79 2.80
N ALA A 46 -5.33 17.10 3.07
CA ALA A 46 -6.52 17.94 3.25
C ALA A 46 -7.40 18.05 2.00
N GLU A 47 -6.85 17.90 0.79
CA GLU A 47 -7.63 17.86 -0.46
C GLU A 47 -8.31 16.50 -0.70
N LEU A 48 -7.90 15.46 0.04
CA LEU A 48 -8.52 14.14 0.02
C LEU A 48 -9.61 14.02 1.08
N VAL A 49 -9.28 14.32 2.33
CA VAL A 49 -10.21 14.36 3.46
C VAL A 49 -9.95 15.65 4.26
N PRO A 50 -10.87 16.63 4.24
CA PRO A 50 -10.71 17.86 5.01
C PRO A 50 -10.53 17.58 6.50
N GLY A 51 -9.62 18.33 7.15
CA GLY A 51 -9.34 18.15 8.58
C GLY A 51 -8.41 16.98 8.92
N THR A 52 -7.76 16.34 7.93
CA THR A 52 -6.79 15.27 8.19
C THR A 52 -5.57 15.79 8.94
N VAL A 53 -5.30 15.23 10.12
CA VAL A 53 -4.16 15.63 10.99
C VAL A 53 -3.04 14.59 11.05
N SER A 54 -3.33 13.33 10.73
CA SER A 54 -2.37 12.23 10.80
C SER A 54 -2.76 11.10 9.85
N VAL A 55 -1.79 10.28 9.47
CA VAL A 55 -2.01 9.04 8.72
C VAL A 55 -1.62 7.85 9.58
N ILE A 56 -2.52 6.87 9.70
CA ILE A 56 -2.24 5.57 10.30
C ILE A 56 -1.89 4.60 9.17
N THR A 57 -0.66 4.09 9.18
CA THR A 57 -0.18 3.10 8.20
C THR A 57 -0.18 1.71 8.83
N ALA A 58 -0.79 0.74 8.16
CA ALA A 58 -0.78 -0.65 8.58
C ALA A 58 0.01 -1.51 7.59
N ARG A 59 0.87 -2.39 8.11
CA ARG A 59 1.64 -3.37 7.34
C ARG A 59 1.16 -4.78 7.62
N MET A 60 1.20 -5.63 6.61
CA MET A 60 0.92 -7.06 6.74
C MET A 60 1.84 -7.85 5.81
N ASP A 61 2.35 -8.97 6.29
CA ASP A 61 3.20 -9.85 5.50
C ASP A 61 2.35 -10.62 4.48
N TYR A 62 2.80 -10.64 3.22
CA TYR A 62 2.15 -11.37 2.14
C TYR A 62 2.86 -12.69 1.79
N LEU A 63 4.00 -12.98 2.42
CA LEU A 63 4.74 -14.22 2.15
C LEU A 63 3.87 -15.42 2.55
N PRO A 64 3.61 -16.37 1.62
CA PRO A 64 2.84 -17.57 1.95
C PRO A 64 3.48 -18.33 3.13
N ARG A 65 2.65 -18.72 4.10
CA ARG A 65 3.09 -19.30 5.39
C ARG A 65 3.64 -20.71 5.26
N ASP A 66 3.32 -21.39 4.17
CA ASP A 66 3.74 -22.73 3.81
C ASP A 66 5.08 -22.77 3.06
N LEU A 67 5.66 -21.59 2.76
CA LEU A 67 7.01 -21.53 2.23
C LEU A 67 8.03 -21.90 3.31
N GLY A 68 8.70 -23.04 3.09
CA GLY A 68 9.78 -23.50 3.96
C GLY A 68 11.01 -22.59 3.92
N ALA A 69 12.00 -22.92 4.76
CA ALA A 69 13.31 -22.27 4.72
C ALA A 69 13.93 -22.37 3.31
N GLY A 70 14.62 -21.31 2.87
CA GLY A 70 15.26 -21.29 1.55
C GLY A 70 14.32 -21.00 0.37
N TRP A 71 13.08 -20.56 0.62
CA TRP A 71 12.12 -20.20 -0.43
C TRP A 71 12.70 -19.24 -1.49
N GLN A 72 13.60 -18.35 -1.08
CA GLN A 72 14.29 -17.42 -1.98
C GLN A 72 15.09 -18.19 -3.04
N ALA A 73 15.95 -19.13 -2.64
CA ALA A 73 16.71 -19.92 -3.62
C ALA A 73 15.79 -20.67 -4.60
N ILE A 74 14.65 -21.18 -4.12
CA ILE A 74 13.66 -21.87 -4.95
C ILE A 74 13.01 -20.91 -5.97
N GLU A 75 12.58 -19.73 -5.53
CA GLU A 75 11.96 -18.73 -6.42
C GLU A 75 12.95 -18.17 -7.43
N TRP A 76 14.21 -17.94 -7.04
CA TRP A 76 15.25 -17.51 -7.96
C TRP A 76 15.62 -18.58 -8.97
N ALA A 77 15.69 -19.85 -8.57
CA ALA A 77 15.92 -20.96 -9.49
C ALA A 77 14.80 -21.08 -10.53
N ARG A 78 13.53 -20.88 -10.14
CA ARG A 78 12.39 -20.86 -11.08
C ARG A 78 12.51 -19.77 -12.14
N LEU A 79 13.04 -18.60 -11.80
CA LEU A 79 13.25 -17.52 -12.78
C LEU A 79 14.30 -17.88 -13.85
N GLN A 80 15.15 -18.88 -13.61
CA GLN A 80 16.15 -19.34 -14.58
C GLN A 80 15.63 -20.49 -15.47
N ASP A 81 14.47 -21.06 -15.17
CA ASP A 81 13.89 -22.15 -15.95
C ASP A 81 12.97 -21.59 -17.05
N PRO A 82 13.36 -21.68 -18.35
CA PRO A 82 12.55 -21.17 -19.45
C PRO A 82 11.23 -21.94 -19.65
N GLN A 83 11.06 -23.11 -19.02
CA GLN A 83 9.82 -23.89 -19.07
C GLN A 83 8.79 -23.45 -18.02
N GLN A 84 9.17 -22.52 -17.12
CA GLN A 84 8.31 -22.07 -16.02
C GLN A 84 7.94 -20.60 -16.18
N ALA A 85 6.65 -20.30 -15.97
CA ALA A 85 6.19 -18.93 -15.80
C ALA A 85 6.10 -18.60 -14.30
N THR A 86 6.57 -17.42 -13.92
CA THR A 86 6.54 -16.97 -12.52
C THR A 86 5.58 -15.80 -12.34
N VAL A 87 4.74 -15.89 -11.31
CA VAL A 87 3.90 -14.79 -10.82
C VAL A 87 4.51 -14.22 -9.55
N SER A 88 4.57 -12.88 -9.45
CA SER A 88 5.05 -12.17 -8.26
C SER A 88 4.35 -12.65 -6.98
N LEU A 89 5.12 -12.82 -5.90
CA LEU A 89 4.62 -13.38 -4.64
C LEU A 89 3.43 -12.59 -4.06
N TYR A 90 3.42 -11.26 -4.18
CA TYR A 90 2.32 -10.42 -3.67
C TYR A 90 0.97 -10.69 -4.37
N ALA A 91 1.01 -11.28 -5.57
CA ALA A 91 -0.17 -11.60 -6.37
C ALA A 91 -0.59 -13.08 -6.21
N ARG A 92 0.07 -13.85 -5.34
CA ARG A 92 -0.29 -15.24 -5.06
C ARG A 92 -1.33 -15.29 -3.95
N GLY A 93 -2.34 -16.16 -4.12
CA GLY A 93 -3.41 -16.34 -3.16
C GLY A 93 -4.55 -15.33 -3.31
N ARG A 94 -5.19 -14.98 -2.20
CA ARG A 94 -6.35 -14.07 -2.20
C ARG A 94 -5.89 -12.64 -2.45
N ASP A 95 -6.58 -11.95 -3.37
CA ASP A 95 -6.35 -10.52 -3.66
C ASP A 95 -6.20 -9.69 -2.38
N TYR A 96 -5.01 -9.12 -2.21
CA TYR A 96 -4.63 -8.39 -1.01
C TYR A 96 -5.52 -7.17 -0.78
N HIS A 97 -6.08 -6.57 -1.83
CA HIS A 97 -6.97 -5.41 -1.70
C HIS A 97 -8.21 -5.78 -0.89
N LYS A 98 -8.81 -6.96 -1.16
CA LYS A 98 -9.98 -7.44 -0.42
C LYS A 98 -9.64 -7.74 1.04
N VAL A 99 -8.48 -8.36 1.28
CA VAL A 99 -8.04 -8.73 2.64
C VAL A 99 -7.71 -7.49 3.47
N LEU A 100 -6.90 -6.57 2.94
CA LEU A 100 -6.51 -5.35 3.63
C LEU A 100 -7.69 -4.42 3.85
N ARG A 101 -8.56 -4.21 2.84
CA ARG A 101 -9.75 -3.38 2.99
C ARG A 101 -10.65 -3.85 4.13
N ALA A 102 -10.96 -5.15 4.19
CA ALA A 102 -11.80 -5.69 5.25
C ALA A 102 -11.17 -5.52 6.65
N ARG A 103 -9.85 -5.69 6.78
CA ARG A 103 -9.14 -5.53 8.06
C ARG A 103 -9.00 -4.07 8.47
N LEU A 104 -8.79 -3.17 7.52
CA LEU A 104 -8.75 -1.72 7.76
C LEU A 104 -10.13 -1.20 8.16
N GLN A 105 -11.21 -1.73 7.56
CA GLN A 105 -12.57 -1.40 7.99
C GLN A 105 -12.81 -1.82 9.45
N GLN A 106 -12.43 -3.05 9.84
CA GLN A 106 -12.53 -3.48 11.24
C GLN A 106 -11.72 -2.60 12.20
N LEU A 107 -10.56 -2.09 11.77
CA LEU A 107 -9.77 -1.15 12.56
C LEU A 107 -10.51 0.18 12.72
N ALA A 108 -11.05 0.69 11.62
CA ALA A 108 -11.85 1.91 11.60
C ALA A 108 -13.06 1.77 12.54
N ASP A 109 -13.85 0.69 12.41
CA ASP A 109 -15.04 0.45 13.24
C ASP A 109 -14.69 0.46 14.74
N ARG A 110 -13.61 -0.23 15.13
CA ARG A 110 -13.14 -0.26 16.54
C ARG A 110 -12.66 1.09 17.05
N MET A 111 -12.03 1.89 16.20
CA MET A 111 -11.64 3.25 16.57
C MET A 111 -12.90 4.10 16.76
N ALA A 112 -13.89 3.97 15.88
CA ALA A 112 -15.15 4.70 16.00
C ALA A 112 -15.93 4.36 17.27
N GLU A 113 -15.91 3.09 17.70
CA GLU A 113 -16.46 2.66 18.99
C GLU A 113 -15.76 3.35 20.18
N ALA A 114 -14.45 3.61 20.08
CA ALA A 114 -13.66 4.16 21.17
C ALA A 114 -13.68 5.69 21.25
N VAL A 115 -13.72 6.38 20.10
CA VAL A 115 -13.56 7.86 20.05
C VAL A 115 -14.73 8.58 19.37
N GLY A 116 -15.77 7.87 18.97
CA GLY A 116 -16.90 8.40 18.21
C GLY A 116 -16.70 8.24 16.69
N PRO A 117 -17.76 8.49 15.90
CA PRO A 117 -17.71 8.31 14.45
C PRO A 117 -16.65 9.21 13.79
N PHE A 118 -16.06 8.72 12.70
CA PHE A 118 -15.21 9.56 11.86
C PHE A 118 -16.07 10.50 11.02
N GLY A 119 -15.74 11.79 11.02
CA GLY A 119 -16.37 12.80 10.16
C GLY A 119 -17.81 13.08 10.54
#